data_AF-A0A812R2R1-F1
#
_entry.id   AF-A0A812R2R1-F1
#
_cell.length_a   1.000
_cell.length_b   1.000
_cell.length_c   1.000
_cell.angle_alpha   90.00
_cell.angle_beta   90.00
_cell.angle_gamma   90.00
#
_symmetry.space_group_name_H-M   'P 1'
#
loop_
_entity.id
_entity.type
_entity.pdbx_description
1 polymer ?
#
loop_
_entity_poly.entity_id
_entity_poly.type
_entity_poly.pdbx_seq_one_letter_code
_entity_poly.pdbx_strand_id
1 'polypeptide(L)'
;MRLPSPTPIRGLLRCLDAGFFAPSFEEEGYKTIGDVRCDGREAVHEFVSALSMPRGSDERFMRLCFQDDAEGANDGGSSEADSAAAALPCSTGDVEWQKAVMPLYSMHMGCENMGPLLHSLTRFVKPRCCLEVGAGYTSAFLLQALEDNWREMQFWESWRSSQSSKTSNTSGPTPESWLVGGSGSPIDVEGGVLHCVDNFAHQHTTAPELFRVAQRLGIQHRLRLHLDDARAFLEESGHLHFDFVWLDGLLDFAPPVNGNVKDGIDSFLSLLWPRVLPGGLVLSSDDDWGLHKTGTMLFGSCFLYLLPSCEFYRWHRRLHSTLTNSAVREWVDSAAKSLQGTPGAMLSLLEPHKKFQNSVSILQKRSDGFSEPVYSKLP
;
A
#
# COMPACT_ATOMS: atom_id res chain seq x y z
N MET A 1 20.95 -10.91 2.91
CA MET A 1 21.06 -10.46 1.50
C MET A 1 22.39 -9.75 1.36
N ARG A 2 23.27 -10.27 0.49
CA ARG A 2 24.61 -9.72 0.29
C ARG A 2 24.52 -8.53 -0.65
N LEU A 3 24.98 -7.35 -0.20
CA LEU A 3 24.90 -6.16 -1.05
C LEU A 3 25.93 -6.23 -2.20
N PRO A 4 25.58 -5.79 -3.43
CA PRO A 4 26.53 -5.70 -4.54
C PRO A 4 27.70 -4.76 -4.20
N SER A 5 28.91 -5.06 -4.69
CA SER A 5 30.10 -4.20 -4.49
C SER A 5 29.91 -2.73 -4.88
N PRO A 6 29.21 -2.35 -5.98
CA PRO A 6 29.04 -0.93 -6.33
C PRO A 6 28.02 -0.19 -5.45
N THR A 7 27.42 -0.83 -4.45
CA THR A 7 26.43 -0.19 -3.56
C THR A 7 27.08 0.95 -2.76
N PRO A 8 26.55 2.18 -2.81
CA PRO A 8 27.11 3.30 -2.06
C PRO A 8 26.96 3.16 -0.53
N ILE A 9 28.06 3.36 0.21
CA ILE A 9 28.07 3.25 1.68
C ILE A 9 27.12 4.24 2.36
N ARG A 10 27.07 5.47 1.84
CA ARG A 10 26.15 6.51 2.36
C ARG A 10 24.68 6.07 2.33
N GLY A 11 24.28 5.31 1.32
CA GLY A 11 22.91 4.77 1.20
C GLY A 11 22.64 3.71 2.27
N LEU A 12 23.58 2.78 2.46
CA LEU A 12 23.50 1.77 3.51
C LEU A 12 23.43 2.38 4.91
N LEU A 13 24.30 3.36 5.22
CA LEU A 13 24.34 4.01 6.53
C LEU A 13 23.04 4.72 6.87
N ARG A 14 22.36 5.34 5.88
CA ARG A 14 21.02 5.92 6.09
C ARG A 14 19.98 4.88 6.47
N CYS A 15 20.04 3.68 5.88
CA CYS A 15 19.12 2.58 6.19
C CYS A 15 19.34 1.98 7.59
N LEU A 16 20.51 2.21 8.20
CA LEU A 16 20.88 1.70 9.52
C LEU A 16 20.77 2.78 10.62
N ASP A 17 20.07 3.89 10.33
CA ASP A 17 20.01 5.08 11.20
C ASP A 17 21.40 5.62 11.61
N ALA A 18 22.40 5.39 10.75
CA ALA A 18 23.80 5.72 10.96
C ALA A 18 24.33 6.70 9.90
N GLY A 19 23.43 7.41 9.20
CA GLY A 19 23.79 8.33 8.11
C GLY A 19 24.74 9.46 8.53
N PHE A 20 24.79 9.79 9.83
CA PHE A 20 25.70 10.79 10.39
C PHE A 20 27.18 10.36 10.31
N PHE A 21 27.47 9.06 10.22
CA PHE A 21 28.84 8.54 10.11
C PHE A 21 29.39 8.50 8.68
N ALA A 22 28.59 8.88 7.67
CA ALA A 22 29.04 8.86 6.27
C ALA A 22 30.34 9.64 6.02
N PRO A 23 30.61 10.81 6.64
CA PRO A 23 31.89 11.49 6.50
C PRO A 23 33.08 10.64 6.98
N SER A 24 32.96 9.94 8.11
CA SER A 24 34.04 9.10 8.65
C SER A 24 34.37 7.92 7.72
N PHE A 25 33.36 7.33 7.06
CA PHE A 25 33.58 6.31 6.04
C PHE A 25 34.23 6.89 4.78
N GLU A 26 33.81 8.09 4.35
CA GLU A 26 34.41 8.76 3.19
C GLU A 26 35.88 9.16 3.45
N GLU A 27 36.22 9.56 4.68
CA GLU A 27 37.58 9.87 5.14
C GLU A 27 38.50 8.64 5.13
N GLU A 28 38.00 7.47 5.53
CA GLU A 28 38.72 6.18 5.41
C GLU A 28 38.71 5.61 3.98
N GLY A 29 38.14 6.33 3.00
CA GLY A 29 38.12 5.91 1.60
C GLY A 29 37.00 4.93 1.23
N TYR A 30 36.08 4.62 2.14
CA TYR A 30 34.95 3.74 1.90
C TYR A 30 33.79 4.44 1.19
N LYS A 31 33.78 4.41 -0.14
CA LYS A 31 32.69 4.99 -0.95
C LYS A 31 31.62 3.96 -1.29
N THR A 32 32.02 2.70 -1.42
CA THR A 32 31.19 1.57 -1.84
C THR A 32 31.41 0.35 -0.95
N ILE A 33 30.48 -0.61 -1.00
CA ILE A 33 30.63 -1.91 -0.32
C ILE A 33 31.87 -2.66 -0.82
N GLY A 34 32.27 -2.45 -2.08
CA GLY A 34 33.50 -2.99 -2.64
C GLY A 34 34.73 -2.52 -1.86
N ASP A 35 34.82 -1.23 -1.58
CA ASP A 35 35.94 -0.63 -0.84
C ASP A 35 36.04 -1.22 0.58
N VAL A 36 34.90 -1.33 1.27
CA VAL A 36 34.82 -1.96 2.60
C VAL A 36 35.27 -3.41 2.57
N ARG A 37 34.91 -4.17 1.52
CA ARG A 37 35.31 -5.58 1.40
C ARG A 37 36.78 -5.77 1.11
N CYS A 38 37.41 -4.84 0.38
CA CYS A 38 38.83 -4.90 0.04
C CYS A 38 39.73 -4.90 1.28
N ASP A 39 39.33 -4.18 2.34
CA ASP A 39 40.09 -4.07 3.59
C ASP A 39 39.91 -5.27 4.53
N GLY A 40 38.97 -6.15 4.22
CA GLY A 40 38.70 -7.36 4.99
C GLY A 40 37.84 -7.12 6.25
N ARG A 41 37.27 -8.21 6.75
CA ARG A 41 36.25 -8.16 7.82
C ARG A 41 36.79 -7.62 9.14
N GLU A 42 38.01 -8.01 9.52
CA GLU A 42 38.58 -7.65 10.82
C GLU A 42 38.88 -6.15 10.91
N ALA A 43 39.52 -5.58 9.88
CA ALA A 43 39.83 -4.15 9.83
C ALA A 43 38.58 -3.28 9.87
N VAL A 44 37.55 -3.65 9.10
CA VAL A 44 36.28 -2.92 9.11
C VAL A 44 35.54 -3.08 10.43
N HIS A 45 35.57 -4.26 11.06
CA HIS A 45 34.94 -4.46 12.36
C HIS A 45 35.57 -3.54 13.42
N GLU A 46 36.89 -3.42 13.44
CA GLU A 46 37.61 -2.52 14.35
C GLU A 46 37.22 -1.05 14.10
N PHE A 47 37.24 -0.61 12.83
CA PHE A 47 36.83 0.73 12.44
C PHE A 47 35.40 1.06 12.90
N VAL A 48 34.45 0.20 12.57
CA VAL A 48 33.02 0.39 12.88
C VAL A 48 32.77 0.37 14.39
N SER A 49 33.49 -0.47 15.13
CA SER A 49 33.42 -0.51 16.61
C SER A 49 33.92 0.79 17.23
N ALA A 50 34.95 1.41 16.65
CA ALA A 50 35.50 2.68 17.12
C ALA A 50 34.54 3.86 16.94
N LEU A 51 33.67 3.82 15.92
CA LEU A 51 32.69 4.87 15.65
C LEU A 51 31.57 4.97 16.70
N SER A 52 31.45 4.00 17.63
CA SER A 52 30.37 3.97 18.63
C SER A 52 28.98 4.12 18.00
N MET A 53 28.73 3.36 16.94
CA MET A 53 27.45 3.38 16.23
C MET A 53 26.27 3.03 17.16
N PRO A 54 25.03 3.43 16.82
CA PRO A 54 23.84 3.00 17.53
C PRO A 54 23.84 1.49 17.71
N ARG A 55 23.42 1.04 18.90
CA ARG A 55 23.53 -0.37 19.32
C ARG A 55 22.97 -1.33 18.27
N GLY A 56 23.82 -2.19 17.72
CA GLY A 56 23.47 -3.21 16.73
C GLY A 56 23.49 -2.72 15.28
N SER A 57 23.72 -1.44 15.00
CA SER A 57 23.92 -0.93 13.64
C SER A 57 25.27 -1.34 13.08
N ASP A 58 26.29 -1.48 13.92
CA ASP A 58 27.60 -2.05 13.62
C ASP A 58 27.49 -3.53 13.20
N GLU A 59 26.83 -4.37 14.00
CA GLU A 59 26.63 -5.79 13.68
C GLU A 59 25.82 -5.97 12.39
N ARG A 60 24.77 -5.15 12.19
CA ARG A 60 23.96 -5.15 10.96
C ARG A 60 24.77 -4.70 9.75
N PHE A 61 25.60 -3.67 9.90
CA PHE A 61 26.51 -3.20 8.87
C PHE A 61 27.48 -4.32 8.48
N MET A 62 28.14 -4.94 9.46
CA MET A 62 29.05 -6.06 9.25
C MET A 62 28.38 -7.23 8.55
N ARG A 63 27.15 -7.58 8.94
CA ARG A 63 26.36 -8.63 8.31
C ARG A 63 26.05 -8.32 6.84
N LEU A 64 25.67 -7.08 6.52
CA LEU A 64 25.32 -6.68 5.15
C LEU A 64 26.55 -6.60 4.22
N CYS A 65 27.69 -6.22 4.78
CA CYS A 65 28.96 -6.13 4.07
C CYS A 65 29.61 -7.49 3.85
N PHE A 66 29.62 -8.37 4.86
CA PHE A 66 30.48 -9.57 4.90
C PHE A 66 29.75 -10.90 5.10
N GLN A 67 28.44 -11.02 4.84
CA GLN A 67 27.69 -12.30 5.00
C GLN A 67 28.58 -13.51 4.72
N ASP A 68 28.80 -14.34 5.74
CA ASP A 68 29.67 -15.50 5.64
C ASP A 68 29.07 -16.44 4.60
N ASP A 69 29.79 -16.67 3.50
CA ASP A 69 29.47 -17.73 2.53
C ASP A 69 29.66 -19.14 3.17
N ALA A 70 29.92 -19.22 4.49
CA ALA A 70 30.38 -20.39 5.22
C ALA A 70 29.36 -21.01 6.21
N GLU A 71 28.16 -20.46 6.38
CA GLU A 71 27.09 -21.19 7.08
C GLU A 71 26.37 -22.17 6.14
N GLY A 72 27.15 -23.10 5.59
CA GLY A 72 26.69 -24.42 5.22
C GLY A 72 26.69 -25.32 6.47
N ALA A 73 25.71 -25.15 7.34
CA ALA A 73 25.38 -26.07 8.42
C ALA A 73 23.88 -26.36 8.29
N ASN A 74 23.46 -27.53 7.84
CA ASN A 74 23.36 -28.72 8.69
C ASN A 74 22.57 -28.46 9.97
N ASP A 75 21.45 -27.73 9.86
CA ASP A 75 20.41 -27.65 10.88
C ASP A 75 19.17 -28.40 10.40
N GLY A 76 19.03 -29.63 10.87
CA GLY A 76 17.83 -30.43 10.70
C GLY A 76 16.69 -29.79 11.48
N GLY A 77 15.85 -29.02 10.79
CA GLY A 77 14.68 -28.43 11.42
C GLY A 77 14.09 -27.20 10.74
N SER A 78 14.72 -26.62 9.71
CA SER A 78 14.02 -25.62 8.90
C SER A 78 13.02 -26.35 7.99
N SER A 79 11.75 -26.12 8.27
CA SER A 79 10.66 -26.72 7.52
C SER A 79 10.78 -26.32 6.04
N GLU A 80 10.45 -27.23 5.11
CA GLU A 80 10.34 -26.92 3.67
C GLU A 80 9.51 -25.65 3.39
N ALA A 81 8.66 -25.23 4.32
CA ALA A 81 7.88 -24.00 4.26
C ALA A 81 8.73 -22.73 4.26
N ASP A 82 9.83 -22.68 5.02
CA ASP A 82 10.69 -21.47 5.11
C ASP A 82 11.55 -21.30 3.85
N SER A 83 11.95 -22.40 3.22
CA SER A 83 12.71 -22.39 1.96
C SER A 83 11.82 -22.05 0.75
N ALA A 84 10.54 -22.44 0.78
CA ALA A 84 9.56 -22.06 -0.23
C ALA A 84 9.18 -20.57 -0.16
N ALA A 85 9.10 -19.98 1.04
CA ALA A 85 8.85 -18.54 1.22
C ALA A 85 10.01 -17.67 0.70
N ALA A 86 11.25 -18.17 0.75
CA ALA A 86 12.44 -17.47 0.26
C ALA A 86 12.58 -17.45 -1.28
N ALA A 87 11.81 -18.28 -2.00
CA ALA A 87 11.85 -18.40 -3.45
C ALA A 87 10.79 -17.56 -4.19
N LEU A 88 10.18 -16.58 -3.53
CA LEU A 88 9.23 -15.67 -4.17
C LEU A 88 9.97 -14.71 -5.11
N PRO A 89 9.79 -14.81 -6.45
CA PRO A 89 10.41 -13.88 -7.36
C PRO A 89 9.69 -12.54 -7.25
N CYS A 90 10.46 -11.46 -7.07
CA CYS A 90 10.01 -10.07 -7.20
C CYS A 90 9.12 -9.58 -6.05
N SER A 91 9.72 -9.27 -4.89
CA SER A 91 9.07 -8.38 -3.92
C SER A 91 9.15 -6.94 -4.42
N THR A 92 8.28 -6.04 -3.94
CA THR A 92 8.32 -4.60 -4.29
C THR A 92 9.65 -3.90 -3.96
N GLY A 93 10.53 -4.55 -3.19
CA GLY A 93 11.90 -4.10 -2.89
C GLY A 93 12.99 -4.68 -3.82
N ASP A 94 12.65 -5.56 -4.75
CA ASP A 94 13.62 -6.16 -5.68
C ASP A 94 14.10 -5.13 -6.71
N VAL A 95 15.40 -5.16 -7.02
CA VAL A 95 16.05 -4.28 -8.00
C VAL A 95 15.41 -4.44 -9.38
N GLU A 96 15.05 -5.67 -9.77
CA GLU A 96 14.41 -5.90 -11.07
C GLU A 96 12.97 -5.39 -11.09
N TRP A 97 12.25 -5.49 -9.97
CA TRP A 97 10.93 -4.87 -9.82
C TRP A 97 11.03 -3.35 -10.00
N GLN A 98 11.95 -2.71 -9.27
CA GLN A 98 12.16 -1.26 -9.33
C GLN A 98 12.51 -0.80 -10.73
N LYS A 99 13.41 -1.51 -11.44
CA LYS A 99 13.76 -1.22 -12.83
C LYS A 99 12.56 -1.36 -13.79
N ALA A 100 11.64 -2.29 -13.51
CA ALA A 100 10.45 -2.48 -14.33
C ALA A 100 9.44 -1.34 -14.11
N VAL A 101 9.25 -0.89 -12.86
CA VAL A 101 8.25 0.12 -12.49
C VAL A 101 8.75 1.55 -12.67
N MET A 102 10.06 1.78 -12.70
CA MET A 102 10.67 3.12 -12.85
C MET A 102 10.08 4.00 -13.96
N PRO A 103 9.72 3.48 -15.16
CA PRO A 103 9.10 4.30 -16.21
C PRO A 103 7.74 4.91 -15.82
N LEU A 104 7.05 4.34 -14.83
CA LEU A 104 5.77 4.85 -14.32
C LEU A 104 5.95 5.96 -13.30
N TYR A 105 7.13 6.05 -12.69
CA TYR A 105 7.41 7.02 -11.64
C TYR A 105 7.58 8.42 -12.21
N SER A 106 6.83 9.37 -11.64
CA SER A 106 7.02 10.79 -11.87
C SER A 106 7.04 11.52 -10.54
N MET A 107 8.12 12.27 -10.29
CA MET A 107 8.29 13.07 -9.08
C MET A 107 7.17 14.12 -8.91
N HIS A 108 6.53 14.54 -10.01
CA HIS A 108 5.47 15.55 -9.98
C HIS A 108 4.12 15.00 -9.52
N MET A 109 3.92 13.68 -9.58
CA MET A 109 2.66 13.04 -9.17
C MET A 109 2.60 12.78 -7.67
N GLY A 110 3.74 12.71 -6.99
CA GLY A 110 3.75 12.54 -5.53
C GLY A 110 3.16 11.21 -5.07
N CYS A 111 3.48 10.10 -5.72
CA CYS A 111 2.94 8.78 -5.37
C CYS A 111 3.91 7.87 -4.60
N GLU A 112 5.11 8.35 -4.24
CA GLU A 112 6.22 7.54 -3.71
C GLU A 112 5.91 6.81 -2.41
N ASN A 113 5.12 7.42 -1.51
CA ASN A 113 4.65 6.78 -0.28
C ASN A 113 3.30 6.09 -0.46
N MET A 114 2.50 6.54 -1.44
CA MET A 114 1.19 5.99 -1.70
C MET A 114 1.27 4.57 -2.26
N GLY A 115 2.18 4.31 -3.20
CA GLY A 115 2.39 2.98 -3.76
C GLY A 115 2.65 1.90 -2.69
N PRO A 116 3.68 2.07 -1.84
CA PRO A 116 3.95 1.13 -0.74
C PRO A 116 2.81 0.98 0.27
N LEU A 117 2.09 2.07 0.58
CA LEU A 117 0.91 2.02 1.45
C LEU A 117 -0.20 1.18 0.82
N LEU A 118 -0.53 1.42 -0.45
CA LEU A 118 -1.54 0.69 -1.20
C LEU A 118 -1.18 -0.80 -1.34
N HIS A 119 0.09 -1.12 -1.58
CA HIS A 119 0.57 -2.51 -1.56
C HIS A 119 0.31 -3.16 -0.20
N SER A 120 0.76 -2.52 0.88
CA SER A 120 0.62 -3.05 2.24
C SER A 120 -0.84 -3.26 2.63
N LEU A 121 -1.70 -2.30 2.32
CA LEU A 121 -3.13 -2.38 2.62
C LEU A 121 -3.81 -3.48 1.79
N THR A 122 -3.48 -3.58 0.50
CA THR A 122 -4.00 -4.64 -0.39
C THR A 122 -3.56 -6.03 0.09
N ARG A 123 -2.31 -6.17 0.56
CA ARG A 123 -1.81 -7.42 1.15
C ARG A 123 -2.57 -7.79 2.43
N PHE A 124 -2.92 -6.78 3.23
CA PHE A 124 -3.63 -6.95 4.48
C PHE A 124 -5.11 -7.34 4.27
N VAL A 125 -5.83 -6.63 3.39
CA VAL A 125 -7.28 -6.85 3.19
C VAL A 125 -7.60 -7.91 2.15
N LYS A 126 -6.62 -8.33 1.34
CA LYS A 126 -6.73 -9.36 0.30
C LYS A 126 -7.96 -9.20 -0.61
N PRO A 127 -8.13 -8.03 -1.25
CA PRO A 127 -9.30 -7.77 -2.07
C PRO A 127 -9.31 -8.62 -3.34
N ARG A 128 -10.51 -8.88 -3.87
CA ARG A 128 -10.74 -9.70 -5.07
C ARG A 128 -11.05 -8.86 -6.30
N CYS A 129 -11.77 -7.75 -6.15
CA CYS A 129 -12.14 -6.89 -7.27
C CYS A 129 -11.81 -5.46 -6.91
N CYS A 130 -10.63 -5.04 -7.36
CA CYS A 130 -10.14 -3.69 -7.15
C CYS A 130 -10.57 -2.79 -8.31
N LEU A 131 -11.00 -1.57 -7.99
CA LEU A 131 -11.12 -0.48 -8.95
C LEU A 131 -10.05 0.56 -8.65
N GLU A 132 -9.37 1.02 -9.67
CA GLU A 132 -8.58 2.24 -9.68
C GLU A 132 -9.16 3.18 -10.73
N VAL A 133 -9.49 4.39 -10.29
CA VAL A 133 -9.81 5.48 -11.21
C VAL A 133 -8.54 6.30 -11.37
N GLY A 134 -7.95 6.21 -12.56
CA GLY A 134 -6.56 6.50 -12.84
C GLY A 134 -5.77 5.23 -13.20
N ALA A 135 -4.56 5.41 -13.71
CA ALA A 135 -3.61 4.35 -13.94
C ALA A 135 -2.16 4.89 -13.93
N GLY A 136 -1.23 4.13 -13.35
CA GLY A 136 0.18 4.51 -13.36
C GLY A 136 1.01 3.81 -12.30
N TYR A 137 1.80 4.60 -11.57
CA TYR A 137 2.79 4.11 -10.61
C TYR A 137 2.17 3.29 -9.49
N THR A 138 1.09 3.80 -8.88
CA THR A 138 0.25 3.18 -7.84
C THR A 138 -0.34 1.85 -8.30
N SER A 139 -0.81 1.76 -9.54
CA SER A 139 -1.34 0.52 -10.15
C SER A 139 -0.35 -0.64 -10.10
N ALA A 140 0.95 -0.39 -10.32
CA ALA A 140 1.97 -1.44 -10.28
C ALA A 140 2.08 -2.08 -8.88
N PHE A 141 1.91 -1.28 -7.83
CA PHE A 141 1.90 -1.77 -6.44
C PHE A 141 0.64 -2.58 -6.13
N LEU A 142 -0.53 -2.12 -6.60
CA LEU A 142 -1.78 -2.85 -6.45
C LEU A 142 -1.71 -4.22 -7.16
N LEU A 143 -1.24 -4.26 -8.42
CA LEU A 143 -1.07 -5.50 -9.17
C LEU A 143 -0.11 -6.47 -8.48
N GLN A 144 1.04 -5.97 -8.00
CA GLN A 144 1.99 -6.79 -7.27
C GLN A 144 1.37 -7.36 -5.99
N ALA A 145 0.62 -6.55 -5.23
CA ALA A 145 -0.02 -7.02 -4.00
C ALA A 145 -1.07 -8.10 -4.26
N LEU A 146 -1.85 -7.99 -5.34
CA LEU A 146 -2.82 -9.00 -5.75
C LEU A 146 -2.14 -10.32 -6.15
N GLU A 147 -1.02 -10.24 -6.85
CA GLU A 147 -0.22 -11.42 -7.20
C GLU A 147 0.40 -12.08 -5.96
N ASP A 148 1.00 -11.30 -5.09
CA ASP A 148 1.56 -11.79 -3.82
C ASP A 148 0.47 -12.45 -2.96
N ASN A 149 -0.73 -11.86 -2.91
CA ASN A 149 -1.89 -12.43 -2.21
C ASN A 149 -2.25 -13.80 -2.76
N TRP A 150 -2.38 -13.91 -4.07
CA TRP A 150 -2.72 -15.18 -4.70
C TRP A 150 -1.66 -16.26 -4.43
N ARG A 151 -0.37 -15.94 -4.57
CA ARG A 151 0.72 -16.89 -4.29
C ARG A 151 0.69 -17.36 -2.84
N GLU A 152 0.49 -16.43 -1.91
CA GLU A 152 0.35 -16.74 -0.49
C GLU A 152 -0.84 -17.69 -0.24
N MET A 153 -1.99 -17.43 -0.86
CA MET A 153 -3.16 -18.30 -0.71
C MET A 153 -2.94 -19.70 -1.30
N GLN A 154 -2.26 -19.82 -2.44
CA GLN A 154 -1.89 -21.11 -3.01
C GLN A 154 -0.92 -21.89 -2.12
N PHE A 155 0.05 -21.20 -1.54
CA PHE A 155 0.97 -21.79 -0.59
C PHE A 155 0.25 -22.32 0.65
N TRP A 156 -0.65 -21.51 1.23
CA TRP A 156 -1.48 -21.92 2.36
C TRP A 156 -2.32 -23.16 2.05
N GLU A 157 -2.96 -23.22 0.88
CA GLU A 157 -3.79 -24.36 0.48
C GLU A 157 -2.97 -25.64 0.28
N SER A 158 -1.79 -25.50 -0.34
CA SER A 158 -0.86 -26.62 -0.54
C SER A 158 -0.33 -27.15 0.79
N TRP A 159 0.07 -26.24 1.69
CA TRP A 159 0.52 -26.59 3.03
C TRP A 159 -0.59 -27.27 3.83
N ARG A 160 -1.81 -26.74 3.81
CA ARG A 160 -2.98 -27.32 4.49
C ARG A 160 -3.30 -28.73 4.00
N SER A 161 -3.25 -28.93 2.68
CA SER A 161 -3.46 -30.24 2.06
C SER A 161 -2.39 -31.24 2.51
N SER A 162 -1.13 -30.81 2.59
CA SER A 162 -0.02 -31.66 3.07
C SER A 162 -0.18 -32.07 4.53
N GLN A 163 -0.68 -31.19 5.40
CA GLN A 163 -0.89 -31.48 6.82
C GLN A 163 -2.04 -32.46 7.06
N SER A 164 -3.12 -32.32 6.30
CA SER A 164 -4.29 -33.22 6.39
C SER A 164 -3.96 -34.67 6.07
N SER A 165 -2.92 -34.91 5.26
CA SER A 165 -2.41 -36.25 4.95
C SER A 165 -1.54 -36.87 6.06
N LYS A 166 -1.01 -36.06 6.99
CA LYS A 166 -0.06 -36.47 8.04
C LYS A 166 -0.71 -36.67 9.42
N THR A 167 -1.89 -36.10 9.67
CA THR A 167 -2.51 -35.99 11.01
C THR A 167 -3.34 -37.21 11.47
N SER A 168 -3.11 -38.42 10.93
CA SER A 168 -3.85 -39.60 11.43
C SER A 168 -3.49 -40.03 12.86
N ASN A 169 -2.45 -39.47 13.50
CA ASN A 169 -1.95 -39.95 14.81
C ASN A 169 -1.48 -38.89 15.83
N THR A 170 -1.68 -37.58 15.63
CA THR A 170 -1.26 -36.54 16.60
C THR A 170 -2.45 -35.81 17.23
N SER A 171 -2.57 -35.92 18.55
CA SER A 171 -3.66 -35.37 19.37
C SER A 171 -3.56 -33.86 19.67
N GLY A 172 -2.89 -33.09 18.81
CA GLY A 172 -2.74 -31.63 18.96
C GLY A 172 -3.89 -30.85 18.29
N PRO A 173 -4.15 -29.60 18.69
CA PRO A 173 -5.11 -28.75 18.00
C PRO A 173 -4.68 -28.54 16.55
N THR A 174 -5.53 -28.89 15.60
CA THR A 174 -5.29 -28.62 14.17
C THR A 174 -5.51 -27.12 13.89
N PRO A 175 -4.89 -26.53 12.84
CA PRO A 175 -5.17 -25.15 12.44
C PRO A 175 -6.66 -24.85 12.25
N GLU A 176 -7.43 -25.86 11.86
CA GLU A 176 -8.88 -25.78 11.67
C GLU A 176 -9.64 -25.56 12.98
N SER A 177 -9.07 -25.99 14.11
CA SER A 177 -9.67 -25.76 15.43
C SER A 177 -9.66 -24.29 15.84
N TRP A 178 -8.82 -23.46 15.22
CA TRP A 178 -8.71 -22.03 15.52
C TRP A 178 -9.74 -21.21 14.75
N LEU A 179 -10.31 -21.74 13.67
CA LEU A 179 -11.25 -21.03 12.80
C LEU A 179 -12.70 -21.12 13.29
N VAL A 180 -13.45 -20.02 13.16
CA VAL A 180 -14.90 -19.98 13.36
C VAL A 180 -15.60 -20.45 12.07
N GLY A 181 -16.60 -21.34 12.19
CA GLY A 181 -17.43 -21.76 11.06
C GLY A 181 -17.00 -23.04 10.33
N GLY A 182 -15.95 -23.72 10.78
CA GLY A 182 -15.38 -24.88 10.07
C GLY A 182 -14.62 -24.46 8.82
N SER A 183 -13.98 -25.41 8.13
CA SER A 183 -13.19 -25.22 6.90
C SER A 183 -14.00 -24.73 5.67
N GLY A 184 -15.14 -24.08 5.90
CA GLY A 184 -16.21 -23.87 4.94
C GLY A 184 -15.83 -22.88 3.84
N SER A 185 -15.88 -23.41 2.62
CA SER A 185 -15.49 -22.84 1.33
C SER A 185 -13.98 -22.85 1.11
N PRO A 186 -13.48 -23.53 0.05
CA PRO A 186 -12.15 -23.23 -0.48
C PRO A 186 -12.06 -21.71 -0.58
N ILE A 187 -10.99 -21.14 -0.03
CA ILE A 187 -10.74 -19.71 -0.24
C ILE A 187 -10.68 -19.57 -1.74
N ASP A 188 -11.67 -18.91 -2.33
CA ASP A 188 -11.87 -18.89 -3.76
C ASP A 188 -10.62 -18.26 -4.42
N VAL A 189 -9.75 -19.14 -4.94
CA VAL A 189 -8.36 -18.84 -5.28
C VAL A 189 -8.25 -18.15 -6.63
N GLU A 190 -9.36 -17.71 -7.23
CA GLU A 190 -9.35 -17.03 -8.54
C GLU A 190 -8.42 -15.82 -8.58
N GLY A 191 -8.04 -15.30 -7.40
CA GLY A 191 -7.04 -14.27 -7.24
C GLY A 191 -7.57 -12.93 -7.69
N GLY A 192 -7.13 -11.85 -7.03
CA GLY A 192 -7.73 -10.55 -7.29
C GLY A 192 -7.43 -10.01 -8.69
N VAL A 193 -8.34 -9.17 -9.18
CA VAL A 193 -8.24 -8.41 -10.43
C VAL A 193 -8.29 -6.92 -10.13
N LEU A 194 -7.45 -6.15 -10.82
CA LEU A 194 -7.45 -4.69 -10.79
C LEU A 194 -8.05 -4.15 -12.09
N HIS A 195 -9.15 -3.42 -11.96
CA HIS A 195 -9.74 -2.60 -13.02
C HIS A 195 -9.16 -1.20 -12.92
N CYS A 196 -8.34 -0.79 -13.88
CA CYS A 196 -7.88 0.60 -13.98
C CYS A 196 -8.70 1.30 -15.05
N VAL A 197 -9.28 2.46 -14.73
CA VAL A 197 -10.07 3.26 -15.68
C VAL A 197 -9.39 4.61 -15.85
N ASP A 198 -8.92 4.90 -17.05
CA ASP A 198 -8.19 6.13 -17.36
C ASP A 198 -8.45 6.52 -18.82
N ASN A 199 -8.64 7.81 -19.08
CA ASN A 199 -8.90 8.34 -20.42
C ASN A 199 -7.63 8.87 -21.13
N PHE A 200 -6.48 8.79 -20.47
CA PHE A 200 -5.17 9.31 -20.89
C PHE A 200 -5.14 10.81 -21.22
N ALA A 201 -6.12 11.59 -20.75
CA ALA A 201 -6.21 13.00 -21.07
C ALA A 201 -5.16 13.85 -20.34
N HIS A 202 -4.64 13.37 -19.20
CA HIS A 202 -3.65 14.11 -18.42
C HIS A 202 -2.29 14.14 -19.14
N GLN A 203 -1.72 15.34 -19.28
CA GLN A 203 -0.39 15.52 -19.86
C GLN A 203 0.65 14.79 -18.99
N HIS A 204 1.58 14.06 -19.61
CA HIS A 204 2.57 13.23 -18.91
C HIS A 204 2.01 12.02 -18.15
N THR A 205 0.80 11.56 -18.47
CA THR A 205 0.31 10.27 -17.94
C THR A 205 1.27 9.13 -18.30
N THR A 206 1.51 8.25 -17.33
CA THR A 206 2.30 7.02 -17.51
C THR A 206 1.40 5.79 -17.70
N ALA A 207 0.08 5.97 -17.68
CA ALA A 207 -0.91 4.92 -17.84
C ALA A 207 -0.71 4.02 -19.08
N PRO A 208 -0.30 4.52 -20.26
CA PRO A 208 -0.04 3.66 -21.42
C PRO A 208 1.12 2.68 -21.20
N GLU A 209 2.09 3.02 -20.35
CA GLU A 209 3.23 2.16 -20.05
C GLU A 209 2.89 1.08 -19.01
N LEU A 210 1.80 1.24 -18.24
CA LEU A 210 1.39 0.29 -17.19
C LEU A 210 1.23 -1.12 -17.74
N PHE A 211 0.62 -1.28 -18.91
CA PHE A 211 0.44 -2.59 -19.52
C PHE A 211 1.77 -3.28 -19.81
N ARG A 212 2.76 -2.54 -20.34
CA ARG A 212 4.10 -3.07 -20.61
C ARG A 212 4.85 -3.43 -19.33
N VAL A 213 4.72 -2.61 -18.29
CA VAL A 213 5.30 -2.91 -16.96
C VAL A 213 4.67 -4.17 -16.38
N ALA A 214 3.35 -4.29 -16.42
CA ALA A 214 2.64 -5.48 -15.94
C ALA A 214 3.05 -6.74 -16.72
N GLN A 215 3.25 -6.63 -18.04
CA GLN A 215 3.78 -7.73 -18.86
C GLN A 215 5.21 -8.11 -18.47
N ARG A 216 6.09 -7.12 -18.27
CA ARG A 216 7.48 -7.35 -17.86
C ARG A 216 7.58 -8.03 -16.50
N LEU A 217 6.67 -7.69 -15.59
CA LEU A 217 6.54 -8.31 -14.27
C LEU A 217 5.83 -9.69 -14.30
N GLY A 218 5.20 -10.07 -15.43
CA GLY A 218 4.43 -11.31 -15.56
C GLY A 218 3.07 -11.32 -14.85
N ILE A 219 2.56 -10.14 -14.46
CA ILE A 219 1.34 -9.97 -13.66
C ILE A 219 0.20 -9.31 -14.45
N GLN A 220 0.35 -9.14 -15.76
CA GLN A 220 -0.67 -8.52 -16.63
C GLN A 220 -2.03 -9.21 -16.61
N HIS A 221 -2.06 -10.50 -16.27
CA HIS A 221 -3.30 -11.28 -16.21
C HIS A 221 -4.27 -10.75 -15.13
N ARG A 222 -3.76 -10.01 -14.14
CA ARG A 222 -4.55 -9.33 -13.10
C ARG A 222 -5.02 -7.94 -13.49
N LEU A 223 -4.52 -7.38 -14.58
CA LEU A 223 -4.89 -6.05 -15.03
C LEU A 223 -6.08 -6.13 -16.00
N ARG A 224 -7.06 -5.25 -15.80
CA ARG A 224 -8.10 -4.88 -16.76
C ARG A 224 -8.04 -3.38 -16.95
N LEU A 225 -7.36 -2.93 -18.00
CA LEU A 225 -7.23 -1.51 -18.32
C LEU A 225 -8.38 -1.09 -19.24
N HIS A 226 -9.17 -0.11 -18.79
CA HIS A 226 -10.31 0.45 -19.50
C HIS A 226 -9.94 1.87 -19.94
N LEU A 227 -9.87 2.08 -21.26
CA LEU A 227 -9.65 3.40 -21.84
C LEU A 227 -10.99 4.11 -21.94
N ASP A 228 -11.43 4.74 -20.85
CA ASP A 228 -12.78 5.30 -20.73
C ASP A 228 -12.84 6.44 -19.71
N ASP A 229 -13.95 7.17 -19.75
CA ASP A 229 -14.35 8.06 -18.67
C ASP A 229 -14.86 7.24 -17.48
N ALA A 230 -14.43 7.61 -16.26
CA ALA A 230 -14.75 6.85 -15.05
C ALA A 230 -16.27 6.77 -14.80
N ARG A 231 -17.01 7.83 -15.13
CA ARG A 231 -18.46 7.85 -14.96
C ARG A 231 -19.14 6.95 -15.98
N ALA A 232 -18.78 7.08 -17.25
CA ALA A 232 -19.29 6.24 -18.33
C ALA A 232 -19.02 4.75 -18.05
N PHE A 233 -17.77 4.43 -17.70
CA PHE A 233 -17.37 3.08 -17.31
C PHE A 233 -18.26 2.55 -16.19
N LEU A 234 -18.50 3.34 -15.13
CA LEU A 234 -19.41 2.92 -14.08
C LEU A 234 -20.80 2.67 -14.70
N GLU A 235 -21.45 3.65 -15.32
CA GLU A 235 -22.80 3.48 -15.89
C GLU A 235 -22.96 2.20 -16.74
N GLU A 236 -21.97 1.85 -17.56
CA GLU A 236 -21.97 0.65 -18.40
C GLU A 236 -21.61 -0.66 -17.66
N SER A 237 -20.73 -0.58 -16.66
CA SER A 237 -20.24 -1.74 -15.89
C SER A 237 -21.10 -2.07 -14.66
N GLY A 238 -22.41 -1.81 -14.71
CA GLY A 238 -23.32 -1.97 -13.56
C GLY A 238 -23.37 -3.37 -12.92
N HIS A 239 -22.78 -4.39 -13.55
CA HIS A 239 -22.64 -5.74 -13.01
C HIS A 239 -21.41 -5.91 -12.09
N LEU A 240 -20.41 -5.03 -12.18
CA LEU A 240 -19.19 -5.09 -11.37
C LEU A 240 -19.42 -4.50 -9.98
N HIS A 241 -18.84 -5.18 -8.99
CA HIS A 241 -18.83 -4.76 -7.60
C HIS A 241 -17.40 -4.82 -7.07
N PHE A 242 -17.04 -3.90 -6.19
CA PHE A 242 -15.66 -3.71 -5.75
C PHE A 242 -15.55 -3.85 -4.24
N ASP A 243 -14.51 -4.53 -3.77
CA ASP A 243 -14.15 -4.60 -2.34
C ASP A 243 -12.98 -3.67 -1.99
N PHE A 244 -12.33 -3.10 -3.00
CA PHE A 244 -11.28 -2.10 -2.83
C PHE A 244 -11.32 -1.08 -3.97
N VAL A 245 -11.37 0.20 -3.64
CA VAL A 245 -11.40 1.28 -4.63
C VAL A 245 -10.31 2.29 -4.31
N TRP A 246 -9.49 2.61 -5.30
CA TRP A 246 -8.51 3.69 -5.27
C TRP A 246 -8.91 4.80 -6.24
N LEU A 247 -9.05 6.02 -5.75
CA LEU A 247 -9.37 7.21 -6.53
C LEU A 247 -8.10 8.08 -6.58
N ASP A 248 -7.37 7.98 -7.69
CA ASP A 248 -6.10 8.66 -7.91
C ASP A 248 -6.34 10.03 -8.55
N GLY A 249 -6.82 10.99 -7.73
CA GLY A 249 -7.21 12.32 -8.18
C GLY A 249 -8.73 12.49 -8.33
N LEU A 250 -9.46 12.52 -7.22
CA LEU A 250 -10.93 12.58 -7.19
C LEU A 250 -11.53 13.69 -8.07
N LEU A 251 -10.90 14.88 -8.08
CA LEU A 251 -11.39 16.05 -8.80
C LEU A 251 -11.28 15.94 -10.33
N ASP A 252 -10.40 15.08 -10.84
CA ASP A 252 -10.22 14.91 -12.29
C ASP A 252 -11.39 14.18 -12.94
N PHE A 253 -12.14 13.39 -12.15
CA PHE A 253 -13.23 12.53 -12.62
C PHE A 253 -14.60 12.95 -12.08
N ALA A 254 -14.63 13.89 -11.13
CA ALA A 254 -15.84 14.45 -10.55
C ALA A 254 -15.98 15.94 -10.91
N PRO A 255 -16.23 16.29 -12.19
CA PRO A 255 -16.28 17.68 -12.62
C PRO A 255 -17.39 18.45 -11.87
N PRO A 256 -17.18 19.74 -11.57
CA PRO A 256 -18.18 20.55 -10.88
C PRO A 256 -19.50 20.61 -11.64
N VAL A 257 -20.61 20.35 -10.95
CA VAL A 257 -21.96 20.51 -11.51
C VAL A 257 -22.41 21.93 -11.25
N ASN A 258 -22.67 22.71 -12.30
CA ASN A 258 -23.01 24.15 -12.20
C ASN A 258 -21.97 24.96 -11.39
N GLY A 259 -20.70 24.58 -11.47
CA GLY A 259 -19.61 25.22 -10.71
C GLY A 259 -19.47 24.75 -9.26
N ASN A 260 -20.30 23.81 -8.80
CA ASN A 260 -20.21 23.23 -7.47
C ASN A 260 -19.45 21.89 -7.48
N VAL A 261 -18.25 21.89 -6.90
CA VAL A 261 -17.37 20.71 -6.77
C VAL A 261 -18.04 19.61 -5.97
N LYS A 262 -18.72 19.98 -4.87
CA LYS A 262 -19.39 19.01 -3.99
C LYS A 262 -20.46 18.23 -4.75
N ASP A 263 -21.24 18.91 -5.58
CA ASP A 263 -22.30 18.26 -6.38
C ASP A 263 -21.71 17.31 -7.43
N GLY A 264 -20.52 17.62 -7.96
CA GLY A 264 -19.75 16.72 -8.83
C GLY A 264 -19.33 15.45 -8.12
N ILE A 265 -18.70 15.59 -6.95
CA ILE A 265 -18.25 14.47 -6.11
C ILE A 265 -19.46 13.62 -5.67
N ASP A 266 -20.52 14.24 -5.18
CA ASP A 266 -21.75 13.55 -4.78
C ASP A 266 -22.36 12.78 -5.95
N SER A 267 -22.39 13.39 -7.15
CA SER A 267 -22.91 12.73 -8.35
C SER A 267 -22.08 11.49 -8.70
N PHE A 268 -20.75 11.60 -8.73
CA PHE A 268 -19.87 10.47 -9.01
C PHE A 268 -20.03 9.35 -7.97
N LEU A 269 -20.04 9.70 -6.69
CA LEU A 269 -20.14 8.71 -5.61
C LEU A 269 -21.52 8.08 -5.51
N SER A 270 -22.58 8.77 -5.93
CA SER A 270 -23.90 8.16 -6.04
C SER A 270 -23.93 6.98 -7.03
N LEU A 271 -23.02 6.98 -8.02
CA LEU A 271 -22.85 5.88 -8.97
C LEU A 271 -21.90 4.80 -8.44
N LEU A 272 -20.80 5.19 -7.78
CA LEU A 272 -19.78 4.29 -7.26
C LEU A 272 -20.24 3.54 -5.99
N TRP A 273 -20.79 4.26 -5.00
CA TRP A 273 -21.06 3.73 -3.66
C TRP A 273 -21.97 2.49 -3.65
N PRO A 274 -23.04 2.40 -4.46
CA PRO A 274 -23.85 1.19 -4.54
C PRO A 274 -23.07 -0.06 -4.93
N ARG A 275 -21.94 0.10 -5.65
CA ARG A 275 -21.11 -0.99 -6.19
C ARG A 275 -20.02 -1.43 -5.23
N VAL A 276 -19.71 -0.63 -4.22
CA VAL A 276 -18.77 -1.03 -3.17
C VAL A 276 -19.46 -2.10 -2.32
N LEU A 277 -18.81 -3.24 -2.10
CA LEU A 277 -19.35 -4.32 -1.27
C LEU A 277 -19.37 -3.91 0.21
N PRO A 278 -20.31 -4.43 1.03
CA PRO A 278 -20.23 -4.27 2.48
C PRO A 278 -18.88 -4.73 3.03
N GLY A 279 -18.24 -3.90 3.85
CA GLY A 279 -16.87 -4.12 4.35
C GLY A 279 -15.76 -3.63 3.41
N GLY A 280 -16.10 -3.32 2.15
CA GLY A 280 -15.18 -2.82 1.14
C GLY A 280 -14.61 -1.43 1.47
N LEU A 281 -13.44 -1.15 0.91
CA LEU A 281 -12.70 0.08 1.15
C LEU A 281 -12.76 1.02 -0.06
N VAL A 282 -12.93 2.31 0.20
CA VAL A 282 -12.73 3.39 -0.77
C VAL A 282 -11.62 4.29 -0.25
N LEU A 283 -10.61 4.49 -1.07
CA LEU A 283 -9.46 5.32 -0.79
C LEU A 283 -9.40 6.46 -1.79
N SER A 284 -9.07 7.66 -1.32
CA SER A 284 -8.86 8.83 -2.18
C SER A 284 -7.63 9.59 -1.74
N SER A 285 -6.73 9.90 -2.68
CA SER A 285 -5.83 11.04 -2.58
C SER A 285 -6.52 12.27 -3.16
N ASP A 286 -6.11 13.43 -2.68
CA ASP A 286 -6.45 14.67 -3.37
C ASP A 286 -5.21 15.53 -3.54
N ASP A 287 -5.21 16.20 -4.68
CA ASP A 287 -4.15 17.07 -5.17
C ASP A 287 -4.63 18.52 -5.08
N ASP A 288 -3.92 19.36 -4.34
CA ASP A 288 -4.26 20.78 -4.15
C ASP A 288 -3.82 21.63 -5.37
N TRP A 289 -4.14 21.18 -6.59
CA TRP A 289 -3.70 21.85 -7.83
C TRP A 289 -4.58 23.05 -8.23
N GLY A 290 -5.71 23.28 -7.55
CA GLY A 290 -6.74 24.22 -8.01
C GLY A 290 -6.75 25.62 -7.39
N LEU A 291 -6.28 25.82 -6.15
CA LEU A 291 -6.56 27.06 -5.41
C LEU A 291 -5.52 28.18 -5.58
N HIS A 292 -4.44 27.96 -6.35
CA HIS A 292 -3.43 29.00 -6.57
C HIS A 292 -3.71 29.95 -7.76
N LYS A 293 -4.71 29.70 -8.62
CA LYS A 293 -4.99 30.56 -9.79
C LYS A 293 -6.08 31.61 -9.61
N THR A 294 -6.89 31.53 -8.56
CA THR A 294 -7.83 32.58 -8.16
C THR A 294 -7.35 33.17 -6.85
N GLY A 295 -6.67 34.31 -6.93
CA GLY A 295 -6.12 35.01 -5.79
C GLY A 295 -7.21 35.36 -4.77
N THR A 296 -7.38 34.51 -3.76
CA THR A 296 -8.00 34.84 -2.48
C THR A 296 -7.47 33.87 -1.44
N MET A 297 -6.32 34.22 -0.84
CA MET A 297 -6.05 33.78 0.54
C MET A 297 -7.16 34.36 1.41
N LEU A 298 -8.13 33.55 1.81
CA LEU A 298 -9.02 33.88 2.92
C LEU A 298 -9.13 32.67 3.86
N PHE A 299 -8.80 32.97 5.11
CA PHE A 299 -9.01 32.20 6.34
C PHE A 299 -7.99 31.12 6.73
N GLY A 300 -6.87 31.61 7.26
CA GLY A 300 -6.53 31.23 8.64
C GLY A 300 -7.51 31.91 9.62
N SER A 301 -7.90 31.17 10.67
CA SER A 301 -8.75 31.57 11.82
C SER A 301 -10.25 31.27 11.69
N CYS A 302 -10.74 30.35 12.55
CA CYS A 302 -12.13 30.02 12.99
C CYS A 302 -12.25 28.47 13.08
N PHE A 303 -12.54 27.76 14.18
CA PHE A 303 -13.29 28.04 15.40
C PHE A 303 -12.70 27.23 16.57
N LEU A 304 -12.46 27.91 17.69
CA LEU A 304 -12.31 27.35 19.03
C LEU A 304 -13.37 28.08 19.86
N TYR A 305 -14.21 27.32 20.60
CA TYR A 305 -15.23 27.69 21.61
C TYR A 305 -16.70 27.31 21.33
N LEU A 306 -17.18 26.46 22.26
CA LEU A 306 -18.49 26.38 22.95
C LEU A 306 -19.75 25.91 22.21
N LEU A 307 -20.19 24.68 22.55
CA LEU A 307 -21.51 24.43 23.14
C LEU A 307 -21.41 23.37 24.25
N PRO A 308 -22.07 23.56 25.40
CA PRO A 308 -22.19 22.57 26.47
C PRO A 308 -23.39 21.63 26.24
N SER A 309 -23.38 20.50 26.95
CA SER A 309 -24.48 19.55 27.16
C SER A 309 -25.00 18.78 25.94
N CYS A 310 -24.47 17.57 25.73
CA CYS A 310 -25.23 16.31 25.74
C CYS A 310 -24.27 15.12 25.75
N GLU A 311 -24.52 14.19 26.66
CA GLU A 311 -23.71 13.02 26.99
C GLU A 311 -23.76 11.95 25.90
N PHE A 312 -22.61 11.54 25.36
CA PHE A 312 -22.08 10.16 25.36
C PHE A 312 -20.87 10.08 24.41
N TYR A 313 -19.77 9.55 24.92
CA TYR A 313 -18.45 9.51 24.27
C TYR A 313 -18.48 8.89 22.85
N ARG A 314 -18.20 9.71 21.81
CA ARG A 314 -17.69 9.26 20.52
C ARG A 314 -16.34 9.92 20.27
N TRP A 315 -15.28 9.11 20.30
CA TRP A 315 -13.92 9.51 20.00
C TRP A 315 -13.80 9.98 18.54
N HIS A 316 -13.78 11.29 18.33
CA HIS A 316 -13.35 11.90 17.06
C HIS A 316 -11.99 12.57 17.28
N ARG A 317 -10.92 11.95 16.78
CA ARG A 317 -9.67 12.66 16.46
C ARG A 317 -9.51 12.64 14.94
N ARG A 318 -9.46 13.82 14.34
CA ARG A 318 -9.44 14.09 12.88
C ARG A 318 -8.17 14.84 12.51
N LEU A 319 -7.43 14.38 11.50
CA LEU A 319 -6.25 15.03 10.90
C LEU A 319 -6.08 14.50 9.45
N HIS A 320 -5.63 15.22 8.41
CA HIS A 320 -5.72 16.65 8.09
C HIS A 320 -5.67 16.96 6.57
N SER A 321 -5.87 15.99 5.67
CA SER A 321 -5.40 16.10 4.27
C SER A 321 -6.50 15.97 3.21
N THR A 322 -7.58 15.22 3.50
CA THR A 322 -8.95 15.61 3.12
C THR A 322 -9.46 16.81 3.94
N LEU A 323 -8.62 17.39 4.81
CA LEU A 323 -8.95 18.62 5.56
C LEU A 323 -8.33 19.90 4.99
N THR A 324 -7.40 19.81 4.03
CA THR A 324 -6.76 20.98 3.37
C THR A 324 -7.57 21.47 2.17
N ASN A 325 -8.21 20.58 1.41
CA ASN A 325 -9.20 20.94 0.40
C ASN A 325 -10.57 21.12 1.07
N SER A 326 -11.08 22.36 1.11
CA SER A 326 -12.34 22.68 1.79
C SER A 326 -13.56 21.97 1.18
N ALA A 327 -13.62 21.83 -0.14
CA ALA A 327 -14.73 21.19 -0.82
C ALA A 327 -14.78 19.67 -0.52
N VAL A 328 -13.61 19.02 -0.53
CA VAL A 328 -13.49 17.59 -0.23
C VAL A 328 -13.75 17.33 1.25
N ARG A 329 -13.33 18.24 2.13
CA ARG A 329 -13.62 18.19 3.56
C ARG A 329 -15.11 18.27 3.85
N GLU A 330 -15.78 19.28 3.29
CA GLU A 330 -17.22 19.46 3.43
C GLU A 330 -17.98 18.24 2.92
N TRP A 331 -17.51 17.67 1.81
CA TRP A 331 -18.04 16.43 1.28
C TRP A 331 -17.86 15.27 2.27
N VAL A 332 -16.65 14.99 2.75
CA VAL A 332 -16.38 13.89 3.71
C VAL A 332 -17.25 14.02 4.97
N ASP A 333 -17.34 15.23 5.51
CA ASP A 333 -18.18 15.53 6.70
C ASP A 333 -19.68 15.36 6.41
N SER A 334 -20.11 15.62 5.17
CA SER A 334 -21.49 15.42 4.71
C SER A 334 -21.78 13.94 4.44
N ALA A 335 -20.89 13.22 3.76
CA ALA A 335 -21.01 11.81 3.42
C ALA A 335 -21.08 10.93 4.67
N ALA A 336 -20.31 11.28 5.71
CA ALA A 336 -20.41 10.66 7.04
C ALA A 336 -21.80 10.80 7.68
N LYS A 337 -22.60 11.79 7.25
CA LYS A 337 -23.95 12.08 7.78
C LYS A 337 -25.08 11.65 6.84
N SER A 338 -24.86 11.61 5.52
CA SER A 338 -25.92 11.50 4.51
C SER A 338 -26.00 10.16 3.78
N LEU A 339 -24.92 9.38 3.73
CA LEU A 339 -24.95 8.08 3.05
C LEU A 339 -25.81 7.09 3.86
N GLN A 340 -26.91 6.61 3.26
CA GLN A 340 -27.65 5.46 3.78
C GLN A 340 -26.70 4.25 3.84
N GLY A 341 -26.54 3.67 5.03
CA GLY A 341 -25.38 2.86 5.34
C GLY A 341 -24.17 3.76 5.61
N THR A 342 -24.10 4.31 6.83
CA THR A 342 -23.01 5.16 7.30
C THR A 342 -21.64 4.56 6.90
N PRO A 343 -20.70 5.32 6.29
CA PRO A 343 -19.30 4.89 6.27
C PRO A 343 -18.90 4.68 7.72
N GLY A 344 -18.77 3.41 8.11
CA GLY A 344 -18.80 3.07 9.52
C GLY A 344 -17.42 3.14 10.19
N ALA A 345 -16.37 3.26 9.37
CA ALA A 345 -15.03 3.62 9.81
C ALA A 345 -14.37 4.53 8.77
N MET A 346 -13.65 5.55 9.24
CA MET A 346 -12.89 6.47 8.42
C MET A 346 -11.52 6.71 9.06
N LEU A 347 -10.47 6.63 8.26
CA LEU A 347 -9.10 6.98 8.65
C LEU A 347 -8.53 7.96 7.62
N SER A 348 -7.96 9.06 8.08
CA SER A 348 -7.20 9.98 7.24
C SER A 348 -5.76 10.06 7.71
N LEU A 349 -4.83 10.02 6.76
CA LEU A 349 -3.39 10.20 6.98
C LEU A 349 -2.93 11.42 6.20
N LEU A 350 -2.07 12.23 6.83
CA LEU A 350 -1.47 13.44 6.25
C LEU A 350 0.05 13.23 6.17
N GLU A 351 0.62 13.58 5.03
CA GLU A 351 2.05 13.73 4.80
C GLU A 351 2.40 15.22 4.76
N PRO A 352 2.76 15.86 5.90
CA PRO A 352 2.83 17.32 6.01
C PRO A 352 3.92 17.97 5.16
N HIS A 353 4.89 17.19 4.66
CA HIS A 353 6.03 17.69 3.90
C HIS A 353 5.83 17.64 2.39
N LYS A 354 4.69 17.11 1.95
CA LYS A 354 4.39 16.92 0.54
C LYS A 354 3.41 17.98 0.04
N LYS A 355 3.62 18.42 -1.21
CA LYS A 355 2.79 19.44 -1.86
C LYS A 355 1.65 18.85 -2.70
N PHE A 356 1.81 17.61 -3.14
CA PHE A 356 0.89 16.89 -4.03
C PHE A 356 0.59 15.53 -3.40
N GLN A 357 -0.64 15.05 -3.54
CA GLN A 357 -1.12 13.80 -2.94
C GLN A 357 -0.72 13.70 -1.47
N ASN A 358 -0.98 14.82 -0.80
CA ASN A 358 -0.90 15.12 0.61
C ASN A 358 -1.16 14.07 1.68
N SER A 359 -1.89 13.05 1.27
CA SER A 359 -3.23 12.89 1.78
C SER A 359 -3.76 11.55 1.34
N VAL A 360 -4.27 10.79 2.29
CA VAL A 360 -5.14 9.67 1.96
C VAL A 360 -6.27 9.61 2.97
N SER A 361 -7.48 9.39 2.48
CA SER A 361 -8.62 9.01 3.31
C SER A 361 -9.10 7.64 2.90
N ILE A 362 -9.37 6.82 3.91
CA ILE A 362 -9.85 5.45 3.78
C ILE A 362 -11.24 5.41 4.41
N LEU A 363 -12.22 5.03 3.62
CA LEU A 363 -13.61 4.86 4.04
C LEU A 363 -13.97 3.39 3.92
N GLN A 364 -14.50 2.80 4.99
CA GLN A 364 -15.07 1.46 4.96
C GLN A 364 -16.59 1.54 4.86
N LYS A 365 -17.16 0.88 3.84
CA LYS A 365 -18.62 0.76 3.73
C LYS A 365 -19.15 -0.17 4.81
N ARG A 366 -20.06 0.32 5.66
CA ARG A 366 -20.77 -0.50 6.66
C ARG A 366 -22.28 -0.37 6.42
N SER A 367 -22.92 -1.46 6.03
CA SER A 367 -24.38 -1.50 5.94
C SER A 367 -25.02 -1.53 7.32
N ASP A 368 -26.31 -1.23 7.42
CA ASP A 368 -27.05 -1.42 8.66
C ASP A 368 -26.95 -2.88 9.12
N GLY A 369 -26.61 -3.08 10.39
CA GLY A 369 -26.36 -4.41 10.95
C GLY A 369 -25.02 -5.05 10.54
N PHE A 370 -24.12 -4.32 9.88
CA PHE A 370 -22.77 -4.83 9.60
C PHE A 370 -22.04 -5.15 10.90
N SER A 371 -21.67 -6.41 11.06
CA SER A 371 -20.79 -6.89 12.12
C SER A 371 -19.47 -7.37 11.50
N GLU A 372 -18.37 -7.10 12.19
CA GLU A 372 -17.07 -7.63 11.78
C GLU A 372 -17.13 -9.17 11.80
N PRO A 373 -16.72 -9.84 10.71
CA PRO A 373 -16.68 -11.28 10.68
C PRO A 373 -15.67 -11.79 11.71
N VAL A 374 -16.11 -12.72 12.56
CA VAL A 374 -15.25 -13.36 13.55
C VAL A 374 -14.63 -14.59 12.90
N TYR A 375 -13.33 -14.53 12.61
CA TYR A 375 -12.62 -15.62 11.92
C TYR A 375 -11.88 -16.58 12.86
N SER A 376 -11.50 -16.14 14.06
CA SER A 376 -10.76 -16.96 15.04
C SER A 376 -11.53 -17.15 16.36
N LYS A 377 -11.38 -18.33 16.96
CA LYS A 377 -12.00 -18.71 18.25
C LYS A 377 -11.10 -18.48 19.46
N LEU A 378 -9.79 -18.46 19.24
CA LEU A 378 -8.78 -18.39 20.28
C LEU A 378 -8.03 -17.04 20.18
N PRO A 379 -7.64 -16.44 21.32
CA PRO A 379 -6.93 -15.17 21.38
C PRO A 379 -5.52 -15.22 20.80
#